data_AF-A0A2I9D096-F1
#
_entry.id   AF-A0A2I9D096-F1
#
_cell.length_a   1.000
_cell.length_b   1.000
_cell.length_c   1.000
_cell.angle_alpha   90.00
_cell.angle_beta   90.00
_cell.angle_gamma   90.00
#
_symmetry.space_group_name_H-M   'P 1'
#
loop_
_entity.id
_entity.type
_entity.pdbx_description
1 polymer ?
#
loop_
_entity_poly.entity_id
_entity_poly.type
_entity_poly.pdbx_seq_one_letter_code
_entity_poly.pdbx_strand_id
1 'polypeptide(L)'
;MRRLLLAALLLAGGASAADADDLSAALRQARSVAARGQVEVTVLFPPRGVPTRRANALPAVPFRPALLARNFTVSRAGTEPVAGRQSTRFELTPKVGQAARWTLWIDQAWNIPLAFEERMPDGSLARRAAFLKVNAQPTRVQVRVPAIPEGLRAAVLAAFPGLRLPPGFVPEGVRVRANGRLDVSLTDGVNVLALVLAARDVAAAPGVASRRVGGRFVWLVGNLPGAALTQVLANVRAVNPTALGTFLPTADSGR
;
A
#
# COMPACT_ATOMS: atom_id res chain seq x y z
N MET A 1 37.39 -26.20 -30.63
CA MET A 1 36.50 -25.07 -30.28
C MET A 1 35.13 -25.59 -29.85
N ARG A 2 34.86 -25.81 -28.54
CA ARG A 2 33.50 -26.01 -27.98
C ARG A 2 33.53 -26.40 -26.48
N ARG A 3 34.22 -25.64 -25.62
CA ARG A 3 34.10 -25.78 -24.15
C ARG A 3 34.41 -24.46 -23.48
N LEU A 4 33.49 -23.51 -23.55
CA LEU A 4 33.50 -22.24 -22.80
C LEU A 4 32.17 -21.54 -23.11
N LEU A 5 31.10 -21.84 -22.35
CA LEU A 5 29.85 -21.06 -22.27
C LEU A 5 28.85 -21.81 -21.37
N LEU A 6 29.19 -21.97 -20.08
CA LEU A 6 28.25 -22.48 -19.06
C LEU A 6 28.70 -22.05 -17.66
N ALA A 7 28.87 -20.74 -17.45
CA ALA A 7 29.24 -20.20 -16.13
C ALA A 7 28.76 -18.75 -15.88
N ALA A 8 27.62 -18.32 -16.42
CA ALA A 8 27.18 -16.93 -16.27
C ALA A 8 25.66 -16.74 -16.10
N LEU A 9 24.98 -17.61 -15.32
CA LEU A 9 23.52 -17.49 -15.10
C LEU A 9 23.05 -17.62 -13.64
N LEU A 10 23.94 -17.45 -12.64
CA LEU A 10 23.58 -17.54 -11.21
C LEU A 10 23.92 -16.27 -10.41
N LEU A 11 23.71 -15.09 -10.98
CA LEU A 11 23.63 -13.83 -10.23
C LEU A 11 22.18 -13.35 -10.08
N ALA A 12 21.23 -14.29 -9.93
CA ALA A 12 19.92 -13.95 -9.40
C ALA A 12 20.11 -13.69 -7.90
N GLY A 13 20.18 -12.41 -7.51
CA GLY A 13 20.23 -11.98 -6.12
C GLY A 13 19.08 -12.62 -5.35
N GLY A 14 19.41 -13.61 -4.52
CA GLY A 14 18.43 -14.34 -3.73
C GLY A 14 17.84 -13.42 -2.67
N ALA A 15 16.52 -13.27 -2.69
CA ALA A 15 15.79 -12.68 -1.57
C ALA A 15 16.08 -13.51 -0.31
N SER A 16 16.67 -12.89 0.71
CA SER A 16 17.00 -13.56 1.96
C SER A 16 16.01 -13.17 3.07
N ALA A 17 15.80 -14.04 4.05
CA ALA A 17 15.04 -13.70 5.25
C ALA A 17 15.65 -12.49 5.97
N ALA A 18 16.98 -12.37 5.95
CA ALA A 18 17.71 -11.24 6.50
C ALA A 18 17.33 -9.89 5.84
N ASP A 19 17.09 -9.87 4.53
CA ASP A 19 16.66 -8.64 3.84
C ASP A 19 15.30 -8.15 4.34
N ALA A 20 14.37 -9.08 4.59
CA ALA A 20 13.05 -8.76 5.12
C ALA A 20 13.13 -8.25 6.57
N ASP A 21 14.01 -8.83 7.38
CA ASP A 21 14.23 -8.41 8.77
C ASP A 21 14.87 -7.02 8.86
N ASP A 22 15.88 -6.75 8.02
CA ASP A 22 16.56 -5.46 7.95
C ASP A 22 15.60 -4.35 7.52
N LEU A 23 14.81 -4.58 6.46
CA LEU A 23 13.76 -3.64 6.06
C LEU A 23 12.72 -3.45 7.18
N SER A 24 12.33 -4.53 7.86
CA SER A 24 11.37 -4.46 8.97
C SER A 24 11.92 -3.67 10.16
N ALA A 25 13.22 -3.71 10.43
CA ALA A 25 13.87 -2.88 11.42
C ALA A 25 13.84 -1.40 11.03
N ALA A 26 14.18 -1.07 9.78
CA ALA A 26 14.11 0.29 9.25
C ALA A 26 12.71 0.89 9.34
N LEU A 27 11.69 0.12 8.95
CA LEU A 27 10.29 0.54 8.97
C LEU A 27 9.75 0.72 10.40
N ARG A 28 10.27 -0.04 11.38
CA ARG A 28 9.96 0.17 12.80
C ARG A 28 10.60 1.46 13.31
N GLN A 29 11.86 1.70 12.98
CA GLN A 29 12.57 2.94 13.33
C GLN A 29 11.87 4.17 12.75
N ALA A 30 11.39 4.07 11.51
CA ALA A 30 10.66 5.15 10.83
C ALA A 30 9.36 5.59 11.53
N ARG A 31 8.86 4.82 12.51
CA ARG A 31 7.68 5.19 13.31
C ARG A 31 7.99 6.23 14.38
N SER A 32 9.24 6.28 14.84
CA SER A 32 9.71 7.16 15.92
C SER A 32 10.70 8.22 15.42
N VAL A 33 11.31 8.02 14.26
CA VAL A 33 12.33 8.91 13.69
C VAL A 33 12.10 9.11 12.19
N ALA A 34 12.19 10.35 11.70
CA ALA A 34 12.07 10.66 10.29
C ALA A 34 13.02 11.79 9.86
N ALA A 35 13.55 11.68 8.64
CA ALA A 35 14.29 12.76 8.01
C ALA A 35 13.36 13.95 7.70
N ARG A 36 13.95 15.15 7.66
CA ARG A 36 13.33 16.40 7.22
C ARG A 36 14.25 17.06 6.21
N GLY A 37 13.70 17.93 5.37
CA GLY A 37 14.44 18.60 4.31
C GLY A 37 13.53 18.88 3.13
N GLN A 38 14.07 18.91 1.92
CA GLN A 38 13.28 19.15 0.71
C GLN A 38 12.98 17.82 0.01
N VAL A 39 11.71 17.50 -0.15
CA VAL A 39 11.22 16.29 -0.84
C VAL A 39 10.51 16.69 -2.12
N GLU A 40 10.75 15.94 -3.19
CA GLU A 40 9.91 15.94 -4.37
C GLU A 40 8.96 14.74 -4.31
N VAL A 41 7.68 14.99 -4.52
CA VAL A 41 6.62 13.97 -4.52
C VAL A 41 5.90 14.02 -5.85
N THR A 42 5.91 12.91 -6.58
CA THR A 42 5.21 12.71 -7.85
C THR A 42 4.16 11.63 -7.68
N VAL A 43 2.91 11.93 -8.03
CA VAL A 43 1.77 10.98 -7.99
C VAL A 43 1.10 11.00 -9.36
N LEU A 44 1.26 9.90 -10.10
CA LEU A 44 0.71 9.68 -11.44
C LEU A 44 -0.56 8.83 -11.40
N PHE A 45 -0.76 8.07 -10.32
CA PHE A 45 -1.96 7.27 -10.10
C PHE A 45 -2.61 7.56 -8.73
N PRO A 46 -3.93 7.84 -8.67
CA PRO A 46 -4.79 8.15 -9.82
C PRO A 46 -4.31 9.42 -10.55
N PRO A 47 -4.64 9.61 -11.86
CA PRO A 47 -4.17 10.76 -12.65
C PRO A 47 -4.50 12.10 -12.00
N ARG A 48 -3.58 13.06 -12.10
CA ARG A 48 -3.71 14.42 -11.54
C ARG A 48 -3.25 15.47 -12.55
N GLY A 49 -3.88 16.64 -12.53
CA GLY A 49 -3.45 17.78 -13.37
C GLY A 49 -2.06 18.32 -13.00
N VAL A 50 -1.70 18.29 -11.71
CA VAL A 50 -0.36 18.61 -11.22
C VAL A 50 0.17 17.41 -10.42
N PRO A 51 0.92 16.49 -11.06
CA PRO A 51 1.35 15.25 -10.42
C PRO A 51 2.50 15.47 -9.43
N THR A 52 3.32 16.51 -9.63
CA THR A 52 4.56 16.74 -8.86
C THR A 52 4.45 17.96 -7.96
N ARG A 53 4.90 17.82 -6.71
CA ARG A 53 4.96 18.91 -5.71
C ARG A 53 6.16 18.77 -4.78
N ARG A 54 6.52 19.86 -4.11
CA ARG A 54 7.52 19.86 -3.03
C ARG A 54 6.86 19.70 -1.66
N ALA A 55 7.58 19.06 -0.73
CA ALA A 55 7.19 18.90 0.66
C ALA A 55 8.42 18.92 1.58
N ASN A 56 8.21 19.02 2.89
CA ASN A 56 9.31 19.08 3.86
C ASN A 56 9.67 17.71 4.49
N ALA A 57 8.96 16.66 4.07
CA ALA A 57 9.14 15.28 4.53
C ALA A 57 8.48 14.30 3.54
N LEU A 58 8.88 13.04 3.64
CA LEU A 58 8.23 11.98 2.87
C LEU A 58 6.76 11.85 3.28
N PRO A 59 5.84 11.59 2.33
CA PRO A 59 4.48 11.21 2.66
C PRO A 59 4.47 9.96 3.54
N ALA A 60 3.58 9.95 4.54
CA ALA A 60 3.41 8.77 5.38
C ALA A 60 2.84 7.62 4.54
N VAL A 61 3.49 6.46 4.62
CA VAL A 61 3.02 5.20 4.03
C VAL A 61 2.82 4.21 5.19
N PRO A 62 1.62 3.65 5.38
CA PRO A 62 1.29 2.83 6.54
C PRO A 62 1.84 1.39 6.39
N PHE A 63 3.16 1.24 6.40
CA PHE A 63 3.80 -0.06 6.28
C PHE A 63 3.47 -0.97 7.48
N ARG A 64 3.10 -2.22 7.19
CA ARG A 64 2.82 -3.28 8.17
C ARG A 64 3.82 -4.44 7.99
N PRO A 65 4.95 -4.46 8.71
CA PRO A 65 6.03 -5.43 8.50
C PRO A 65 5.58 -6.90 8.45
N ALA A 66 4.69 -7.33 9.34
CA ALA A 66 4.19 -8.70 9.35
C ALA A 66 3.43 -9.08 8.06
N LEU A 67 2.66 -8.15 7.49
CA LEU A 67 1.99 -8.36 6.21
C LEU A 67 2.97 -8.31 5.03
N LEU A 68 3.99 -7.46 5.09
CA LEU A 68 5.05 -7.41 4.09
C LEU A 68 5.79 -8.75 4.01
N ALA A 69 6.26 -9.26 5.15
CA ALA A 69 6.93 -10.56 5.22
C ALA A 69 6.07 -11.70 4.66
N ARG A 70 4.75 -11.66 4.92
CA ARG A 70 3.82 -12.66 4.41
C ARG A 70 3.57 -12.55 2.91
N ASN A 71 3.30 -11.33 2.42
CA ASN A 71 2.71 -11.10 1.10
C ASN A 71 3.73 -10.69 0.02
N PHE A 72 4.93 -10.29 0.41
CA PHE A 72 5.98 -9.81 -0.51
C PHE A 72 7.26 -10.61 -0.36
N THR A 73 7.96 -10.74 -1.48
CA THR A 73 9.38 -11.07 -1.53
C THR A 73 10.14 -9.77 -1.38
N VAL A 74 11.03 -9.70 -0.39
CA VAL A 74 11.90 -8.55 -0.13
C VAL A 74 13.31 -8.91 -0.58
N SER A 75 13.90 -8.10 -1.44
CA SER A 75 15.27 -8.29 -1.90
C SER A 75 16.07 -7.00 -1.77
N ARG A 76 17.30 -7.10 -1.27
CA ARG A 76 18.26 -6.01 -1.31
C ARG A 76 18.88 -5.94 -2.71
N ALA A 77 18.75 -4.80 -3.36
CA ALA A 77 19.18 -4.60 -4.74
C ALA A 77 20.51 -3.82 -4.87
N GLY A 78 21.10 -3.39 -3.75
CA GLY A 78 22.40 -2.72 -3.69
C GLY A 78 22.35 -1.42 -2.89
N THR A 79 23.39 -0.59 -3.07
CA THR A 79 23.54 0.72 -2.45
C THR A 79 23.42 1.82 -3.50
N GLU A 80 22.64 2.85 -3.21
CA GLU A 80 22.43 4.01 -4.08
C GLU A 80 22.31 5.28 -3.23
N PRO A 81 23.00 6.38 -3.56
CA PRO A 81 22.92 7.60 -2.78
C PRO A 81 21.58 8.33 -3.01
N VAL A 82 20.95 8.81 -1.92
CA VAL A 82 19.77 9.68 -1.96
C VAL A 82 20.09 10.95 -1.17
N ALA A 83 19.92 12.12 -1.80
CA ALA A 83 20.27 13.42 -1.21
C ALA A 83 21.71 13.46 -0.63
N GLY A 84 22.66 12.82 -1.33
CA GLY A 84 24.07 12.74 -0.92
C GLY A 84 24.38 11.73 0.21
N ARG A 85 23.38 10.96 0.67
CA ARG A 85 23.57 9.95 1.72
C ARG A 85 23.47 8.54 1.16
N GLN A 86 24.38 7.66 1.57
CA GLN A 86 24.36 6.25 1.16
C GLN A 86 23.11 5.55 1.67
N SER A 87 22.34 4.97 0.75
CA SER A 87 21.10 4.28 1.05
C SER A 87 21.10 2.87 0.50
N THR A 88 20.57 1.92 1.25
CA THR A 88 20.32 0.56 0.77
C THR A 88 18.99 0.53 0.02
N ARG A 89 19.00 0.00 -1.21
CA ARG A 89 17.79 -0.19 -2.02
C ARG A 89 17.14 -1.53 -1.71
N PHE A 90 15.88 -1.51 -1.31
CA PHE A 90 15.04 -2.69 -1.12
C PHE A 90 13.94 -2.72 -2.17
N GLU A 91 13.72 -3.89 -2.76
CA GLU A 91 12.66 -4.15 -3.72
C GLU A 91 11.65 -5.12 -3.10
N LEU A 92 10.37 -4.77 -3.21
CA LEU A 92 9.25 -5.53 -2.68
C LEU A 92 8.38 -5.94 -3.86
N THR A 93 8.41 -7.24 -4.16
CA THR A 93 7.59 -7.84 -5.22
C THR A 93 6.49 -8.68 -4.58
N PRO A 94 5.20 -8.49 -4.93
CA PRO A 94 4.13 -9.33 -4.42
C PRO A 94 4.40 -10.80 -4.74
N LYS A 95 4.22 -11.69 -3.76
CA LYS A 95 4.38 -13.15 -3.94
C LYS A 95 3.27 -13.76 -4.79
N VAL A 96 2.08 -13.15 -4.78
CA VAL A 96 0.88 -13.63 -5.46
C VAL A 96 0.09 -12.44 -6.01
N GLY A 97 -0.54 -12.63 -7.15
CA GLY A 97 -1.47 -11.66 -7.74
C GLY A 97 -0.77 -10.51 -8.46
N GLN A 98 -1.48 -9.40 -8.60
CA GLN A 98 -1.07 -8.24 -9.38
C GLN A 98 -1.12 -6.96 -8.55
N ALA A 99 -0.68 -7.02 -7.29
CA ALA A 99 -0.51 -5.82 -6.47
C ALA A 99 0.66 -4.97 -6.98
N ALA A 100 0.68 -3.68 -6.62
CA ALA A 100 1.78 -2.80 -6.99
C ALA A 100 3.09 -3.23 -6.30
N ARG A 101 4.20 -3.03 -7.00
CA ARG A 101 5.56 -3.28 -6.54
C ARG A 101 6.12 -2.02 -5.89
N TRP A 102 7.05 -2.20 -4.98
CA TRP A 102 7.65 -1.09 -4.24
C TRP A 102 9.16 -1.15 -4.25
N THR A 103 9.78 0.02 -4.31
CA THR A 103 11.21 0.19 -4.06
C THR A 103 11.37 1.21 -2.94
N LEU A 104 12.21 0.91 -1.96
CA LEU A 104 12.55 1.81 -0.87
C LEU A 104 14.05 2.03 -0.82
N TRP A 105 14.46 3.26 -0.51
CA TRP A 105 15.85 3.60 -0.22
C TRP A 105 15.95 3.96 1.26
N ILE A 106 16.67 3.14 2.01
CA ILE A 106 16.85 3.27 3.46
C ILE A 106 18.24 3.82 3.74
N ASP A 107 18.34 4.95 4.46
CA ASP A 107 19.63 5.51 4.87
C ASP A 107 20.43 4.49 5.70
N GLN A 108 21.69 4.27 5.35
CA GLN A 108 22.52 3.28 6.04
C GLN A 108 22.92 3.69 7.46
N ALA A 109 22.98 5.00 7.75
CA ALA A 109 23.40 5.48 9.07
C ALA A 109 22.23 5.68 10.04
N TRP A 110 21.10 6.19 9.55
CA TRP A 110 19.91 6.47 10.37
C TRP A 110 18.89 5.33 10.37
N ASN A 111 19.01 4.39 9.42
CA ASN A 111 18.08 3.28 9.24
C ASN A 111 16.62 3.74 9.07
N ILE A 112 16.40 4.78 8.24
CA ILE A 112 15.07 5.33 7.93
C ILE A 112 14.91 5.59 6.42
N PRO A 113 13.69 5.59 5.87
CA PRO A 113 13.46 5.87 4.46
C PRO A 113 13.88 7.28 4.05
N LEU A 114 14.59 7.39 2.92
CA LEU A 114 14.88 8.64 2.23
C LEU A 114 14.17 8.77 0.88
N ALA A 115 13.74 7.66 0.30
CA ALA A 115 12.89 7.65 -0.87
C ALA A 115 12.02 6.39 -0.92
N PHE A 116 10.95 6.47 -1.70
CA PHE A 116 10.19 5.30 -2.13
C PHE A 116 9.62 5.51 -3.53
N GLU A 117 9.35 4.40 -4.18
CA GLU A 117 8.71 4.30 -5.47
C GLU A 117 7.66 3.18 -5.43
N GLU A 118 6.50 3.45 -6.01
CA GLU A 118 5.45 2.47 -6.25
C GLU A 118 5.25 2.33 -7.77
N ARG A 119 5.30 1.10 -8.26
CA ARG A 119 5.02 0.76 -9.66
C ARG A 119 3.83 -0.17 -9.78
N MET A 120 2.99 0.10 -10.77
CA MET A 120 1.91 -0.79 -11.17
C MET A 120 2.48 -2.13 -11.68
N PRO A 121 1.65 -3.18 -11.80
CA PRO A 121 2.09 -4.50 -12.29
C PRO A 121 2.71 -4.49 -13.69
N ASP A 122 2.33 -3.53 -14.53
CA ASP A 122 2.88 -3.30 -15.87
C ASP A 122 4.23 -2.54 -15.85
N GLY A 123 4.73 -2.19 -14.67
CA GLY A 123 5.98 -1.45 -14.46
C GLY A 123 5.83 0.06 -14.56
N SER A 124 4.66 0.59 -14.89
CA SER A 124 4.43 2.04 -14.92
C SER A 124 4.54 2.65 -13.53
N LEU A 125 5.06 3.88 -13.46
CA LEU A 125 5.24 4.59 -12.20
C LEU A 125 3.87 5.08 -11.67
N ALA A 126 3.49 4.66 -10.48
CA ALA A 126 2.26 5.12 -9.81
C ALA A 126 2.55 6.34 -8.92
N ARG A 127 3.59 6.26 -8.09
CA ARG A 127 4.08 7.37 -7.27
C ARG A 127 5.55 7.23 -6.92
N ARG A 128 6.20 8.36 -6.71
CA ARG A 128 7.56 8.47 -6.19
C ARG A 128 7.65 9.59 -5.18
N ALA A 129 8.41 9.40 -4.11
CA ALA A 129 8.82 10.47 -3.22
C ALA A 129 10.30 10.30 -2.89
N ALA A 130 11.09 11.36 -3.00
CA ALA A 130 12.52 11.31 -2.69
C ALA A 130 12.99 12.64 -2.10
N PHE A 131 13.88 12.58 -1.11
CA PHE A 131 14.60 13.78 -0.67
C PHE A 131 15.53 14.25 -1.78
N LEU A 132 15.46 15.55 -2.08
CA LEU A 132 16.45 16.29 -2.84
C LEU A 132 17.56 16.81 -1.93
N LYS A 133 17.19 17.19 -0.69
CA LYS A 133 18.08 17.64 0.37
C LYS A 133 17.54 17.14 1.70
N VAL A 134 18.44 16.76 2.61
CA VAL A 134 18.11 16.33 3.97
C VAL A 134 18.82 17.23 4.97
N ASN A 135 18.15 17.53 6.09
CA ASN A 135 18.75 18.25 7.21
C ASN A 135 19.85 17.38 7.84
N ALA A 136 20.77 18.00 8.57
CA ALA A 136 21.92 17.30 9.14
C ALA A 136 21.55 16.18 10.14
N GLN A 137 20.39 16.26 10.79
CA GLN A 137 19.93 15.30 11.79
C GLN A 137 18.45 14.94 11.57
N PRO A 138 18.05 13.68 11.86
CA PRO A 138 16.66 13.29 11.78
C PRO A 138 15.87 13.82 12.99
N THR A 139 14.55 13.85 12.85
CA THR A 139 13.63 14.37 13.88
C THR A 139 12.80 13.25 14.48
N ARG A 140 12.47 13.36 15.77
CA ARG A 140 11.48 12.46 16.38
C ARG A 140 10.09 12.71 15.79
N VAL A 141 9.36 11.64 15.55
CA VAL A 141 7.98 11.66 15.06
C VAL A 141 7.16 10.61 15.80
N GLN A 142 5.84 10.68 15.68
CA GLN A 142 4.95 9.62 16.15
C GLN A 142 4.01 9.21 15.02
N VAL A 143 4.38 8.16 14.28
CA VAL A 143 3.51 7.59 13.24
C VAL A 143 2.70 6.46 13.85
N ARG A 144 1.38 6.66 13.95
CA ARG A 144 0.46 5.62 14.43
C ARG A 144 0.02 4.73 13.27
N VAL A 145 0.28 3.43 13.39
CA VAL A 145 -0.28 2.39 12.52
C VAL A 145 -1.16 1.50 13.39
N PRO A 146 -2.49 1.72 13.41
CA PRO A 146 -3.40 0.94 14.24
C PRO A 146 -3.30 -0.56 13.93
N ALA A 147 -3.44 -1.40 14.96
CA ALA A 147 -3.58 -2.84 14.76
C ALA A 147 -4.82 -3.13 13.91
N ILE A 148 -4.77 -4.21 13.13
CA ILE A 148 -5.95 -4.68 12.40
C ILE A 148 -6.92 -5.28 13.43
N PRO A 149 -8.17 -4.80 13.51
CA PRO A 149 -9.12 -5.33 14.48
C PRO A 149 -9.39 -6.81 14.22
N GLU A 150 -9.37 -7.61 15.29
CA GLU A 150 -9.79 -9.01 15.24
C GLU A 150 -11.25 -9.11 14.79
N GLY A 151 -11.61 -10.17 14.07
CA GLY A 151 -12.98 -10.39 13.59
C GLY A 151 -13.43 -9.50 12.41
N LEU A 152 -12.76 -8.37 12.15
CA LEU A 152 -13.15 -7.44 11.08
C LEU A 152 -13.24 -8.11 9.71
N ARG A 153 -12.32 -9.02 9.39
CA ARG A 153 -12.36 -9.77 8.13
C ARG A 153 -13.65 -10.56 7.97
N ALA A 154 -14.07 -11.29 9.02
CA ALA A 154 -15.29 -12.08 8.99
C ALA A 154 -16.52 -11.17 8.85
N ALA A 155 -16.55 -10.06 9.60
CA ALA A 155 -17.62 -9.07 9.54
C ALA A 155 -17.77 -8.44 8.15
N VAL A 156 -16.66 -8.08 7.49
CA VAL A 156 -16.68 -7.56 6.11
C VAL A 156 -17.19 -8.61 5.12
N LEU A 157 -16.75 -9.86 5.22
CA LEU A 157 -17.24 -10.92 4.31
C LEU A 157 -18.73 -11.24 4.53
N ALA A 158 -19.21 -11.13 5.77
CA ALA A 158 -20.64 -11.25 6.09
C ALA A 158 -21.44 -10.04 5.57
N ALA A 159 -20.88 -8.84 5.62
CA ALA A 159 -21.50 -7.62 5.11
C ALA A 159 -21.58 -7.56 3.58
N PHE A 160 -20.69 -8.26 2.88
CA PHE A 160 -20.66 -8.34 1.42
C PHE A 160 -20.62 -9.80 0.94
N PRO A 161 -21.73 -10.57 1.05
CA PRO A 161 -21.75 -11.98 0.65
C PRO A 161 -21.32 -12.18 -0.80
N GLY A 162 -20.29 -13.01 -0.99
CA GLY A 162 -19.69 -13.29 -2.30
C GLY A 162 -18.49 -12.41 -2.66
N LEU A 163 -18.13 -11.43 -1.83
CA LEU A 163 -16.87 -10.69 -1.96
C LEU A 163 -15.67 -11.64 -1.87
N ARG A 164 -14.75 -11.52 -2.83
CA ARG A 164 -13.46 -12.22 -2.80
C ARG A 164 -12.34 -11.21 -2.69
N LEU A 165 -11.74 -11.09 -1.51
CA LEU A 165 -10.62 -10.15 -1.30
C LEU A 165 -9.46 -10.49 -2.25
N PRO A 166 -8.77 -9.48 -2.83
CA PRO A 166 -7.59 -9.73 -3.63
C PRO A 166 -6.51 -10.46 -2.81
N PRO A 167 -5.63 -11.26 -3.45
CA PRO A 167 -4.59 -12.02 -2.75
C PRO A 167 -3.76 -11.13 -1.82
N GLY A 168 -3.56 -11.59 -0.58
CA GLY A 168 -2.77 -10.88 0.44
C GLY A 168 -3.51 -9.73 1.16
N PHE A 169 -4.57 -9.17 0.57
CA PHE A 169 -5.33 -8.07 1.14
C PHE A 169 -6.23 -8.51 2.30
N VAL A 170 -6.23 -7.71 3.35
CA VAL A 170 -7.09 -7.86 4.53
C VAL A 170 -7.75 -6.51 4.86
N PRO A 171 -8.97 -6.50 5.41
CA PRO A 171 -9.56 -5.26 5.90
C PRO A 171 -8.78 -4.75 7.12
N GLU A 172 -8.51 -3.45 7.16
CA GLU A 172 -7.79 -2.81 8.27
C GLU A 172 -8.58 -1.72 8.99
N GLY A 173 -9.72 -1.31 8.43
CA GLY A 173 -10.58 -0.31 9.08
C GLY A 173 -11.87 -0.07 8.33
N VAL A 174 -12.82 0.51 9.05
CA VAL A 174 -14.14 0.90 8.56
C VAL A 174 -14.39 2.35 8.95
N ARG A 175 -15.00 3.12 8.05
CA ARG A 175 -15.40 4.50 8.32
C ARG A 175 -16.73 4.81 7.66
N VAL A 176 -17.61 5.46 8.40
CA VAL A 176 -18.82 6.09 7.84
C VAL A 176 -18.49 7.55 7.54
N ARG A 177 -18.85 8.02 6.35
CA ARG A 177 -18.69 9.41 5.90
C ARG A 177 -20.01 10.17 6.10
N ALA A 178 -19.93 11.50 6.04
CA ALA A 178 -21.04 12.43 6.32
C ALA A 178 -22.32 12.21 5.46
N ASN A 179 -22.24 11.49 4.34
CA ASN A 179 -23.37 11.16 3.46
C ASN A 179 -23.88 9.71 3.60
N GLY A 180 -23.55 9.04 4.71
CA GLY A 180 -23.91 7.63 4.93
C GLY A 180 -23.14 6.65 4.03
N ARG A 181 -22.09 7.13 3.35
CA ARG A 181 -21.16 6.28 2.60
C ARG A 181 -20.26 5.54 3.58
N LEU A 182 -20.13 4.24 3.36
CA LEU A 182 -19.30 3.36 4.15
C LEU A 182 -18.03 3.05 3.36
N ASP A 183 -16.87 3.34 3.93
CA ASP A 183 -15.55 3.05 3.37
C ASP A 183 -14.90 1.94 4.23
N VAL A 184 -14.50 0.84 3.60
CA VAL A 184 -13.67 -0.22 4.21
C VAL A 184 -12.28 -0.16 3.57
N SER A 185 -11.26 0.12 4.37
CA SER A 185 -9.87 0.11 3.93
C SER A 185 -9.34 -1.33 3.90
N LEU A 186 -8.75 -1.73 2.79
CA LEU A 186 -8.08 -3.02 2.62
C LEU A 186 -6.58 -2.78 2.42
N THR A 187 -5.73 -3.65 2.96
CA THR A 187 -4.27 -3.57 2.77
C THR A 187 -3.63 -4.95 2.65
N ASP A 188 -2.58 -5.06 1.84
CA ASP A 188 -1.66 -6.20 1.81
C ASP A 188 -0.36 -5.95 2.62
N GLY A 189 -0.28 -4.82 3.33
CA GLY A 189 0.87 -4.41 4.11
C GLY A 189 1.51 -3.10 3.66
N VAL A 190 1.26 -2.68 2.42
CA VAL A 190 1.69 -1.37 1.91
C VAL A 190 0.70 -0.78 0.89
N ASN A 191 0.13 -1.62 0.04
CA ASN A 191 -0.90 -1.20 -0.89
C ASN A 191 -2.21 -1.03 -0.13
N VAL A 192 -3.04 -0.09 -0.59
CA VAL A 192 -4.32 0.23 0.04
C VAL A 192 -5.40 0.29 -1.04
N LEU A 193 -6.50 -0.43 -0.80
CA LEU A 193 -7.73 -0.33 -1.59
C LEU A 193 -8.85 0.20 -0.70
N ALA A 194 -9.77 0.94 -1.29
CA ALA A 194 -11.02 1.35 -0.65
C ALA A 194 -12.17 0.56 -1.26
N LEU A 195 -12.81 -0.30 -0.44
CA LEU A 195 -14.10 -0.88 -0.75
C LEU A 195 -15.18 0.06 -0.21
N VAL A 196 -16.05 0.55 -1.08
CA VAL A 196 -17.00 1.62 -0.76
C VAL A 196 -18.41 1.15 -1.02
N LEU A 197 -19.32 1.38 -0.08
CA LEU A 197 -20.76 1.23 -0.28
C LEU A 197 -21.41 2.61 -0.37
N ALA A 198 -22.04 2.89 -1.51
CA ALA A 198 -22.62 4.19 -1.82
C ALA A 198 -24.05 4.07 -2.41
N ALA A 199 -24.79 5.17 -2.40
CA ALA A 199 -26.11 5.27 -3.02
C ALA A 199 -26.05 5.59 -4.53
N ARG A 200 -24.96 6.24 -4.98
CA ARG A 200 -24.71 6.58 -6.38
C ARG A 200 -23.62 5.69 -6.94
N ASP A 201 -23.46 5.70 -8.25
CA ASP A 201 -22.33 5.07 -8.91
C ASP A 201 -21.11 6.00 -8.95
N VAL A 202 -19.94 5.44 -9.28
CA VAL A 202 -18.69 6.16 -9.49
C VAL A 202 -18.37 6.16 -10.99
N ALA A 203 -17.74 7.24 -11.47
CA ALA A 203 -17.27 7.30 -12.85
C ALA A 203 -16.23 6.21 -13.12
N ALA A 204 -16.32 5.60 -14.30
CA ALA A 204 -15.30 4.65 -14.76
C ALA A 204 -13.95 5.37 -14.89
N ALA A 205 -12.92 4.80 -14.28
CA ALA A 205 -11.56 5.32 -14.33
C ALA A 205 -10.57 4.18 -14.08
N PRO A 206 -9.29 4.34 -14.47
CA PRO A 206 -8.24 3.40 -14.09
C PRO A 206 -8.21 3.15 -12.58
N GLY A 207 -8.16 1.88 -12.20
CA GLY A 207 -8.17 1.41 -10.81
C GLY A 207 -9.48 1.69 -10.05
N VAL A 208 -10.60 1.80 -10.77
CA VAL A 208 -11.95 1.82 -10.21
C VAL A 208 -12.75 0.67 -10.81
N ALA A 209 -13.41 -0.12 -9.97
CA ALA A 209 -14.47 -1.03 -10.36
C ALA A 209 -15.73 -0.73 -9.56
N SER A 210 -16.89 -0.92 -10.17
CA SER A 210 -18.18 -0.74 -9.53
C SER A 210 -19.12 -1.90 -9.86
N ARG A 211 -19.98 -2.23 -8.92
CA ARG A 211 -21.08 -3.18 -9.10
C ARG A 211 -22.33 -2.67 -8.40
N ARG A 212 -23.44 -2.62 -9.13
CA ARG A 212 -24.76 -2.40 -8.54
C ARG A 212 -25.23 -3.67 -7.82
N VAL A 213 -25.67 -3.51 -6.58
CA VAL A 213 -26.20 -4.59 -5.75
C VAL A 213 -27.50 -4.10 -5.11
N GLY A 214 -28.63 -4.55 -5.66
CA GLY A 214 -29.94 -3.98 -5.34
C GLY A 214 -30.03 -2.49 -5.66
N GLY A 215 -30.43 -1.68 -4.68
CA GLY A 215 -30.53 -0.23 -4.79
C GLY A 215 -29.25 0.55 -4.48
N ARG A 216 -28.11 -0.13 -4.27
CA ARG A 216 -26.84 0.50 -3.88
C ARG A 216 -25.72 0.10 -4.84
N PHE A 217 -24.58 0.77 -4.71
CA PHE A 217 -23.36 0.47 -5.44
C PHE A 217 -22.23 0.10 -4.49
N VAL A 218 -21.48 -0.93 -4.88
CA VAL A 218 -20.23 -1.34 -4.24
C VAL A 218 -19.11 -0.98 -5.19
N TRP A 219 -18.20 -0.12 -4.74
CA TRP A 219 -17.02 0.27 -5.50
C TRP A 219 -15.77 -0.32 -4.88
N LEU A 220 -14.78 -0.58 -5.71
CA LEU A 220 -13.43 -0.88 -5.27
C LEU A 220 -12.46 0.04 -6.00
N VAL A 221 -11.68 0.78 -5.23
CA VAL A 221 -10.75 1.79 -5.75
C VAL A 221 -9.36 1.52 -5.25
N GLY A 222 -8.37 1.47 -6.15
CA GLY A 222 -6.97 1.42 -5.78
C GLY A 222 -6.05 0.93 -6.88
N ASN A 223 -4.79 0.67 -6.51
CA ASN A 223 -3.67 0.37 -7.40
C ASN A 223 -3.62 -1.10 -7.85
N LEU A 224 -4.74 -1.59 -8.39
CA LEU A 224 -4.83 -2.90 -9.06
C LEU A 224 -5.35 -2.73 -10.49
N PRO A 225 -5.03 -3.67 -11.40
CA PRO A 225 -5.62 -3.70 -12.73
C PRO A 225 -7.15 -3.79 -12.66
N GLY A 226 -7.84 -3.09 -13.55
CA GLY A 226 -9.31 -2.99 -13.55
C GLY A 226 -10.00 -4.37 -13.61
N ALA A 227 -9.47 -5.30 -14.39
CA ALA A 227 -10.00 -6.67 -14.46
C ALA A 227 -9.93 -7.40 -13.10
N ALA A 228 -8.84 -7.22 -12.35
CA ALA A 228 -8.69 -7.80 -11.02
C ALA A 228 -9.70 -7.17 -10.02
N LEU A 229 -9.90 -5.85 -10.09
CA LEU A 229 -10.89 -5.15 -9.27
C LEU A 229 -12.32 -5.61 -9.58
N THR A 230 -12.67 -5.78 -10.86
CA THR A 230 -13.99 -6.30 -11.27
C THR A 230 -14.21 -7.73 -10.78
N GLN A 231 -13.20 -8.60 -10.85
CA GLN A 231 -13.29 -9.98 -10.36
C GLN A 231 -13.56 -10.07 -8.86
N VAL A 232 -13.00 -9.16 -8.05
CA VAL A 232 -13.26 -9.08 -6.60
C VAL A 232 -14.75 -8.85 -6.31
N LEU A 233 -15.38 -7.99 -7.11
CA LEU A 233 -16.79 -7.61 -6.94
C LEU A 233 -17.76 -8.55 -7.67
N ALA A 234 -17.31 -9.34 -8.64
CA ALA A 234 -18.14 -10.09 -9.58
C ALA A 234 -19.22 -10.97 -8.94
N ASN A 235 -18.95 -11.49 -7.74
CA ASN A 235 -19.85 -12.41 -7.04
C ASN A 235 -20.58 -11.78 -5.85
N VAL A 236 -20.46 -10.47 -5.62
CA VAL A 236 -21.19 -9.80 -4.54
C VAL A 236 -22.69 -9.82 -4.86
N ARG A 237 -23.47 -10.49 -4.00
CA ARG A 237 -24.90 -10.76 -4.24
C ARG A 237 -25.84 -9.84 -3.48
N ALA A 238 -25.43 -9.43 -2.29
CA ALA A 238 -26.19 -8.59 -1.38
C ALA A 238 -25.23 -7.69 -0.59
N VAL A 239 -25.78 -6.71 0.10
CA VAL A 239 -25.03 -5.89 1.06
C VAL A 239 -25.81 -5.78 2.34
N ASN A 240 -25.17 -6.13 3.46
CA ASN A 240 -25.73 -6.04 4.80
C ASN A 240 -24.78 -5.27 5.73
N PRO A 241 -24.87 -3.93 5.78
CA PRO A 241 -23.95 -3.12 6.60
C PRO A 241 -24.04 -3.44 8.10
N THR A 242 -25.17 -3.94 8.60
CA THR A 242 -25.34 -4.25 10.03
C THR A 242 -24.45 -5.42 10.47
N ALA A 243 -24.02 -6.28 9.55
CA ALA A 243 -23.06 -7.35 9.83
C ALA A 243 -21.66 -6.84 10.22
N LEU A 244 -21.39 -5.55 10.02
CA LEU A 244 -20.17 -4.90 10.53
C LEU A 244 -20.24 -4.62 12.04
N GLY A 245 -21.43 -4.69 12.65
CA GLY A 245 -21.61 -4.63 14.10
C GLY A 245 -20.84 -3.47 14.76
N THR A 246 -20.01 -3.81 15.74
CA THR A 246 -19.21 -2.86 16.54
C THR A 246 -18.08 -2.17 15.77
N PHE A 247 -17.80 -2.59 14.52
CA PHE A 247 -16.83 -1.90 13.66
C PHE A 247 -17.42 -0.66 12.99
N LEU A 248 -18.75 -0.48 13.02
CA LEU A 248 -19.35 0.79 12.68
C LEU A 248 -19.17 1.74 13.85
N PRO A 249 -18.74 3.00 13.62
CA PRO A 249 -18.80 4.01 14.67
C PRO A 249 -20.24 4.10 15.16
N THR A 250 -20.43 4.06 16.47
CA THR A 250 -21.71 4.39 17.10
C THR A 250 -22.12 5.75 16.56
N ALA A 251 -23.35 5.87 16.07
CA ALA A 251 -23.88 7.19 15.71
C ALA A 251 -23.70 8.08 16.94
N ASP A 252 -22.97 9.19 16.80
CA ASP A 252 -22.89 10.19 17.86
C ASP A 252 -24.33 10.60 18.18
N SER A 253 -24.85 10.12 19.30
CA SER A 253 -26.03 10.67 19.95
C SER A 253 -25.59 11.98 20.59
N GLY A 254 -25.29 12.97 19.74
CA GLY A 254 -25.09 14.37 20.09
C GLY A 254 -26.37 15.15 19.80
N ARG A 255 -27.30 15.09 20.75
CA ARG A 255 -28.08 16.25 21.17
C ARG A 255 -27.63 16.59 22.58
#